data_AF-A0AAW2KER6-F1
#
_entry.id   AF-A0AAW2KER6-F1
#
_cell.length_a   1.000
_cell.length_b   1.000
_cell.length_c   1.000
_cell.angle_alpha   90.00
_cell.angle_beta   90.00
_cell.angle_gamma   90.00
#
_symmetry.space_group_name_H-M   'P 1'
#
loop_
_entity.id
_entity.type
_entity.pdbx_description
1 polymer ?
#
loop_
_entity_poly.entity_id
_entity_poly.type
_entity_poly.pdbx_seq_one_letter_code
_entity_poly.pdbx_strand_id
1 'polypeptide(L)'
;MGIPVVDFSNVDGKGRADTLTLIDRYCQEWGFFQLINHGISKELLDRVKKVATECYKLEREAGFKNSKPVQLLNELVEKNSDAKIENVDWEDVFLLSDENDEEWPSKTIGFKETMKEYRAELKKLGHKVMEIMDENLGEPLPTMPPPEKVNALRAHTDAGGVVLLFQDDEVKGLQMLKDGFGLMCNL
;
A
#
# COMPACT_ATOMS: atom_id res chain seq x y z
N MET A 1 15.89 13.98 -6.44
CA MET A 1 16.08 13.15 -5.23
C MET A 1 15.25 11.90 -5.41
N GLY A 2 15.83 10.72 -5.17
CA GLY A 2 15.10 9.45 -5.19
C GLY A 2 14.60 9.09 -3.80
N ILE A 3 13.59 8.23 -3.72
CA ILE A 3 13.10 7.70 -2.45
C ILE A 3 14.19 6.83 -1.83
N PRO A 4 14.42 6.92 -0.50
CA PRO A 4 15.40 6.07 0.15
C PRO A 4 15.08 4.59 0.00
N VAL A 5 16.13 3.77 -0.12
CA VAL A 5 16.01 2.32 -0.24
C VAL A 5 16.77 1.68 0.93
N VAL A 6 16.16 0.66 1.54
CA VAL A 6 16.73 -0.15 2.61
C VAL A 6 16.80 -1.59 2.15
N ASP A 7 18.01 -2.16 2.19
CA ASP A 7 18.24 -3.58 1.95
C ASP A 7 17.99 -4.39 3.23
N PHE A 8 16.95 -5.22 3.21
CA PHE A 8 16.51 -5.98 4.36
C PHE A 8 17.20 -7.36 4.48
N SER A 9 18.10 -7.72 3.56
CA SER A 9 18.77 -9.03 3.54
C SER A 9 19.60 -9.33 4.79
N ASN A 10 20.15 -8.31 5.44
CA ASN A 10 21.06 -8.44 6.58
C ASN A 10 20.44 -8.04 7.92
N VAL A 11 19.12 -7.89 7.98
CA VAL A 11 18.40 -7.45 9.18
C VAL A 11 18.58 -8.38 10.38
N ASP A 12 18.76 -9.67 10.12
CA ASP A 12 19.00 -10.72 11.12
C ASP A 12 20.50 -11.09 11.23
N GLY A 13 21.37 -10.33 10.55
CA GLY A 13 22.80 -10.64 10.40
C GLY A 13 23.74 -9.57 10.95
N LYS A 14 25.01 -9.62 10.53
CA LYS A 14 26.05 -8.67 10.97
C LYS A 14 25.77 -7.22 10.57
N GLY A 15 24.94 -7.02 9.54
CA GLY A 15 24.54 -5.69 9.07
C GLY A 15 23.35 -5.08 9.81
N ARG A 16 22.80 -5.73 10.85
CA ARG A 16 21.63 -5.25 11.58
C ARG A 16 21.77 -3.80 12.04
N ALA A 17 22.89 -3.45 12.68
CA ALA A 17 23.10 -2.09 13.23
C ALA A 17 23.05 -1.00 12.14
N ASP A 18 23.58 -1.28 10.96
CA ASP A 18 23.53 -0.35 9.83
C ASP A 18 22.09 -0.21 9.31
N THR A 19 21.36 -1.32 9.20
CA THR A 19 19.94 -1.34 8.82
C THR A 19 19.08 -0.55 9.81
N LEU A 20 19.29 -0.72 11.12
CA LEU A 20 18.63 0.04 12.19
C LEU A 20 18.85 1.54 12.02
N THR A 21 20.12 1.94 11.84
CA THR A 21 20.52 3.35 11.67
C THR A 21 19.89 3.97 10.43
N LEU A 22 19.81 3.23 9.31
CA LEU A 22 19.16 3.69 8.09
C LEU A 22 17.65 3.88 8.28
N ILE A 23 16.99 2.92 8.92
CA ILE A 23 15.55 2.98 9.17
C ILE A 23 15.23 4.14 10.11
N ASP A 24 15.98 4.34 11.20
CA ASP A 24 15.81 5.47 12.12
C ASP A 24 15.87 6.80 11.36
N ARG A 25 16.94 6.99 10.59
CA ARG A 25 17.13 8.19 9.78
C ARG A 25 16.00 8.42 8.78
N TYR A 26 15.58 7.38 8.05
CA TYR A 26 14.52 7.53 7.05
C TYR A 26 13.14 7.71 7.67
N CYS A 27 12.88 7.17 8.86
CA CYS A 27 11.66 7.48 9.61
C CYS A 27 11.61 8.97 9.99
N GLN A 28 12.70 9.52 10.51
CA GLN A 28 12.77 10.92 10.95
C GLN A 28 12.78 11.92 9.78
N GLU A 29 13.56 11.63 8.74
CA GLU A 29 13.76 12.56 7.63
C GLU A 29 12.68 12.43 6.55
N TRP A 30 12.18 11.22 6.28
CA TRP A 30 11.31 10.96 5.11
C TRP A 30 9.90 10.51 5.46
N GLY A 31 9.74 9.68 6.49
CA GLY A 31 8.47 8.99 6.78
C GLY A 31 8.06 7.97 5.71
N PHE A 32 8.90 7.72 4.71
CA PHE A 32 8.66 6.78 3.61
C PHE A 32 9.98 6.28 3.03
N PHE A 33 10.09 4.97 2.76
CA PHE A 33 11.25 4.36 2.14
C PHE A 33 10.85 3.04 1.47
N GLN A 34 11.65 2.58 0.51
CA GLN A 34 11.48 1.28 -0.15
C GLN A 34 12.24 0.21 0.60
N LEU A 35 11.64 -0.97 0.72
CA LEU A 35 12.29 -2.17 1.21
C LEU A 35 12.63 -3.07 0.04
N ILE A 36 13.89 -3.50 -0.08
CA ILE A 36 14.33 -4.54 -1.01
C ILE A 36 14.85 -5.75 -0.23
N ASN A 37 14.88 -6.93 -0.88
CA ASN A 37 15.31 -8.18 -0.24
C ASN A 37 14.54 -8.47 1.08
N HIS A 38 13.27 -8.09 1.13
CA HIS A 38 12.38 -8.20 2.30
C HIS A 38 11.90 -9.63 2.60
N GLY A 39 12.30 -10.62 1.80
CA GLY A 39 12.04 -12.04 2.05
C GLY A 39 10.70 -12.59 1.53
N ILE A 40 9.82 -11.76 0.98
CA ILE A 40 8.62 -12.23 0.28
C ILE A 40 9.04 -12.69 -1.11
N SER A 41 8.67 -13.92 -1.49
CA SER A 41 9.09 -14.50 -2.76
C SER A 41 8.52 -13.73 -3.95
N LYS A 42 9.33 -13.59 -5.00
CA LYS A 42 8.91 -12.92 -6.23
C LYS A 42 7.74 -13.67 -6.87
N GLU A 43 7.75 -15.00 -6.81
CA GLU A 43 6.69 -15.84 -7.32
C GLU A 43 5.35 -15.58 -6.63
N LEU A 44 5.34 -15.26 -5.33
CA LEU A 44 4.12 -14.87 -4.61
C LEU A 44 3.65 -13.48 -5.03
N LEU A 45 4.57 -12.52 -5.12
CA LEU A 45 4.27 -11.16 -5.59
C LEU A 45 3.68 -11.15 -7.01
N ASP A 46 4.23 -11.96 -7.92
CA ASP A 46 3.72 -12.11 -9.29
C ASP A 46 2.31 -12.71 -9.30
N ARG A 47 2.03 -13.70 -8.43
CA ARG A 47 0.67 -14.24 -8.24
C ARG A 47 -0.29 -13.18 -7.71
N VAL A 48 0.12 -12.38 -6.74
CA VAL A 48 -0.70 -11.28 -6.18
C VAL A 48 -1.10 -10.29 -7.27
N LYS A 49 -0.13 -9.82 -8.08
CA LYS A 49 -0.42 -8.93 -9.23
C LYS A 49 -1.43 -9.55 -10.19
N LYS A 50 -1.23 -10.82 -10.51
CA LYS A 50 -2.12 -11.56 -11.42
C LYS A 50 -3.54 -11.63 -10.89
N VAL A 51 -3.75 -12.12 -9.66
CA VAL A 51 -5.11 -12.28 -9.11
C VAL A 51 -5.78 -10.93 -8.85
N ALA A 52 -5.05 -9.89 -8.46
CA ALA A 52 -5.60 -8.54 -8.32
C ALA A 52 -6.09 -7.99 -9.67
N THR A 53 -5.30 -8.16 -10.73
CA THR A 53 -5.67 -7.74 -12.10
C THR A 53 -6.88 -8.50 -12.62
N GLU A 54 -6.90 -9.82 -12.44
CA GLU A 54 -8.02 -10.68 -12.85
C GLU A 54 -9.29 -10.36 -12.07
N CYS A 55 -9.19 -10.13 -10.76
CA CYS A 55 -10.29 -9.70 -9.90
C CYS A 55 -10.90 -8.38 -10.38
N TYR A 56 -10.07 -7.38 -10.69
CA TYR A 56 -10.59 -6.13 -11.22
C TYR A 56 -11.39 -6.37 -12.51
N LYS A 57 -10.81 -7.08 -13.49
CA LYS A 57 -11.46 -7.33 -14.79
C LYS A 57 -12.76 -8.14 -14.66
N LEU A 58 -12.77 -9.19 -13.84
CA LEU A 58 -13.88 -10.14 -13.75
C LEU A 58 -15.00 -9.68 -12.81
N GLU A 59 -14.64 -8.99 -11.72
CA GLU A 59 -15.56 -8.74 -10.61
C GLU A 59 -15.89 -7.26 -10.41
N ARG A 60 -15.00 -6.35 -10.82
CA ARG A 60 -15.06 -4.94 -10.42
C ARG A 60 -15.27 -3.97 -11.56
N GLU A 61 -14.66 -4.20 -12.72
CA GLU A 61 -14.57 -3.25 -13.83
C GLU A 61 -15.95 -2.77 -14.30
N ALA A 62 -16.93 -3.67 -14.40
CA ALA A 62 -18.30 -3.32 -14.76
C ALA A 62 -18.95 -2.39 -13.71
N GLY A 63 -18.68 -2.60 -12.43
CA GLY A 63 -19.15 -1.74 -11.34
C GLY A 63 -18.48 -0.37 -11.40
N PHE A 64 -17.16 -0.35 -11.56
CA PHE A 64 -16.39 0.89 -11.65
C PHE A 64 -16.80 1.75 -12.86
N LYS A 65 -17.02 1.15 -14.04
CA LYS A 65 -17.52 1.86 -15.24
C LYS A 65 -18.88 2.54 -15.03
N ASN A 66 -19.68 2.04 -14.10
CA ASN A 66 -20.99 2.61 -13.74
C ASN A 66 -20.94 3.48 -12.48
N SER A 67 -19.75 3.74 -11.93
CA SER A 67 -19.57 4.48 -10.68
C SER A 67 -19.76 6.00 -10.86
N LYS A 68 -19.97 6.68 -9.74
CA LYS A 68 -20.09 8.14 -9.67
C LYS A 68 -18.93 8.90 -10.33
N PRO A 69 -17.64 8.60 -10.08
CA PRO A 69 -16.54 9.32 -10.74
C PRO A 69 -16.61 9.22 -12.26
N VAL A 70 -16.91 8.03 -12.79
CA VAL A 70 -17.03 7.81 -14.26
C VAL A 70 -18.20 8.58 -14.84
N GLN A 71 -19.36 8.57 -14.17
CA GLN A 71 -20.54 9.32 -14.62
C GLN A 71 -20.27 10.84 -14.65
N LEU A 72 -19.67 11.38 -13.59
CA LEU A 72 -19.32 12.81 -13.53
C LEU A 72 -18.33 13.20 -14.62
N LEU A 73 -17.35 12.35 -14.94
CA LEU A 73 -16.43 12.61 -16.04
C LEU A 73 -17.14 12.60 -17.39
N ASN A 74 -18.00 11.61 -17.63
CA ASN A 74 -18.77 11.52 -18.88
C ASN A 74 -19.64 12.78 -19.08
N GLU A 75 -20.29 13.27 -18.04
CA GLU A 75 -21.08 14.51 -18.12
C GLU A 75 -20.24 15.74 -18.50
N LEU A 76 -19.03 15.87 -17.95
CA LEU A 76 -18.13 16.98 -18.28
C LEU A 76 -17.66 16.90 -19.74
N VAL A 77 -17.34 15.70 -20.20
CA VAL A 77 -16.96 15.43 -21.59
C VAL A 77 -18.11 15.74 -22.54
N GLU A 78 -19.33 15.29 -22.25
CA GLU A 78 -20.53 15.58 -23.07
C GLU A 78 -20.84 17.09 -23.14
N LYS A 79 -20.60 17.81 -22.04
CA LYS A 79 -20.79 19.27 -21.96
C LYS A 79 -19.63 20.07 -22.55
N ASN A 80 -18.55 19.42 -23.03
CA ASN A 80 -17.28 20.06 -23.41
C ASN A 80 -16.80 21.09 -22.35
N SER A 81 -16.90 20.71 -21.08
CA SER A 81 -16.58 21.59 -19.94
C SER A 81 -15.17 21.31 -19.41
N ASP A 82 -14.41 22.38 -19.16
CA ASP A 82 -13.09 22.30 -18.50
C ASP A 82 -13.17 22.29 -16.96
N ALA A 83 -14.37 22.15 -16.40
CA ALA A 83 -14.54 22.08 -14.95
C ALA A 83 -13.84 20.84 -14.36
N LYS A 84 -13.40 20.95 -13.12
CA LYS A 84 -12.76 19.84 -12.38
C LYS A 84 -13.79 19.10 -11.53
N ILE A 85 -13.65 17.78 -11.45
CA ILE A 85 -14.39 16.97 -10.47
C ILE A 85 -13.67 17.11 -9.14
N GLU A 86 -14.38 17.62 -8.13
CA GLU A 86 -13.89 17.77 -6.77
C GLU A 86 -14.64 16.85 -5.82
N ASN A 87 -13.99 16.49 -4.70
CA ASN A 87 -14.57 15.69 -3.61
C ASN A 87 -15.08 14.29 -4.04
N VAL A 88 -14.48 13.72 -5.09
CA VAL A 88 -14.69 12.34 -5.51
C VAL A 88 -13.35 11.77 -5.97
N ASP A 89 -12.99 10.61 -5.44
CA ASP A 89 -11.76 9.91 -5.81
C ASP A 89 -12.02 8.98 -7.00
N TRP A 90 -11.08 8.98 -7.96
CA TRP A 90 -11.13 8.08 -9.12
C TRP A 90 -10.50 6.73 -8.75
N GLU A 91 -11.24 5.93 -8.01
CA GLU A 91 -10.75 4.66 -7.49
C GLU A 91 -11.85 3.61 -7.34
N ASP A 92 -11.43 2.34 -7.41
CA ASP A 92 -12.22 1.19 -6.97
C ASP A 92 -11.47 0.52 -5.82
N VAL A 93 -12.03 0.61 -4.61
CA VAL A 93 -11.39 0.11 -3.40
C VAL A 93 -12.27 -0.95 -2.75
N PHE A 94 -11.62 -1.99 -2.22
CA PHE A 94 -12.25 -2.93 -1.31
C PHE A 94 -11.25 -3.36 -0.25
N LEU A 95 -11.79 -3.66 0.93
CA LEU A 95 -11.01 -4.10 2.08
C LEU A 95 -11.17 -5.60 2.24
N LEU A 96 -10.04 -6.28 2.38
CA LEU A 96 -10.03 -7.68 2.78
C LEU A 96 -9.91 -7.72 4.30
N SER A 97 -10.90 -8.25 4.99
CA SER A 97 -10.84 -8.50 6.44
C SER A 97 -10.43 -9.95 6.71
N ASP A 98 -9.68 -10.18 7.80
CA ASP A 98 -9.39 -11.54 8.29
C ASP A 98 -10.60 -12.13 9.06
N GLU A 99 -11.58 -11.30 9.44
CA GLU A 99 -12.73 -11.72 10.24
C GLU A 99 -13.86 -12.30 9.39
N ASN A 100 -13.96 -11.86 8.12
CA ASN A 100 -15.00 -12.32 7.20
C ASN A 100 -14.43 -12.60 5.81
N ASP A 101 -13.97 -13.82 5.61
CA ASP A 101 -13.46 -14.24 4.30
C ASP A 101 -14.57 -14.56 3.27
N GLU A 102 -15.85 -14.47 3.64
CA GLU A 102 -16.98 -14.70 2.71
C GLU A 102 -17.20 -13.49 1.79
N GLU A 103 -16.76 -12.30 2.22
CA GLU A 103 -16.83 -11.06 1.43
C GLU A 103 -15.69 -10.91 0.42
N TRP A 104 -14.74 -11.85 0.42
CA TRP A 104 -13.62 -11.82 -0.51
C TRP A 104 -14.09 -12.15 -1.94
N PRO A 105 -13.45 -11.55 -2.97
CA PRO A 105 -13.67 -11.93 -4.36
C PRO A 105 -13.60 -13.44 -4.57
N SER A 106 -14.60 -13.98 -5.26
CA SER A 106 -14.82 -15.43 -5.37
C SER A 106 -14.87 -15.93 -6.81
N LYS A 107 -15.04 -15.04 -7.80
CA LYS A 107 -15.02 -15.43 -9.21
C LYS A 107 -13.61 -15.61 -9.74
N THR A 108 -12.62 -14.98 -9.09
CA THR A 108 -11.21 -15.05 -9.46
C THR A 108 -10.56 -16.28 -8.85
N ILE A 109 -10.18 -17.23 -9.70
CA ILE A 109 -9.58 -18.49 -9.28
C ILE A 109 -8.26 -18.24 -8.54
N GLY A 110 -8.13 -18.79 -7.34
CA GLY A 110 -6.91 -18.68 -6.54
C GLY A 110 -6.71 -17.34 -5.82
N PHE A 111 -7.68 -16.42 -5.89
CA PHE A 111 -7.58 -15.11 -5.24
C PHE A 111 -7.42 -15.22 -3.73
N LYS A 112 -8.32 -15.99 -3.09
CA LYS A 112 -8.35 -16.14 -1.63
C LYS A 112 -7.11 -16.83 -1.10
N GLU A 113 -6.67 -17.89 -1.75
CA GLU A 113 -5.48 -18.66 -1.39
C GLU A 113 -4.23 -17.78 -1.49
N THR A 114 -4.07 -17.08 -2.62
CA THR A 114 -2.92 -16.19 -2.87
C THR A 114 -2.88 -15.03 -1.89
N MET A 115 -4.01 -14.35 -1.66
CA MET A 115 -4.06 -13.20 -0.75
C MET A 115 -3.88 -13.61 0.71
N LYS A 116 -4.31 -14.82 1.12
CA LYS A 116 -4.01 -15.36 2.46
C LYS A 116 -2.53 -15.63 2.66
N GLU A 117 -1.88 -16.27 1.69
CA GLU A 117 -0.44 -16.52 1.71
C GLU A 117 0.33 -15.19 1.79
N TYR A 118 -0.04 -14.23 0.94
CA TYR A 118 0.57 -12.90 0.91
C TYR A 118 0.39 -12.13 2.23
N ARG A 119 -0.81 -12.14 2.81
CA ARG A 119 -1.06 -11.51 4.12
C ARG A 119 -0.22 -12.14 5.24
N ALA A 120 -0.03 -13.47 5.22
CA ALA A 120 0.80 -14.13 6.21
C ALA A 120 2.26 -13.65 6.13
N GLU A 121 2.80 -13.49 4.92
CA GLU A 121 4.15 -12.95 4.72
C GLU A 121 4.23 -11.45 5.05
N LEU A 122 3.21 -10.65 4.70
CA LEU A 122 3.13 -9.23 5.09
C LEU A 122 3.10 -9.04 6.61
N LYS A 123 2.36 -9.88 7.35
CA LYS A 123 2.33 -9.83 8.83
C LYS A 123 3.71 -10.10 9.42
N LYS A 124 4.42 -11.11 8.91
CA LYS A 124 5.80 -11.40 9.34
C LYS A 124 6.74 -10.22 9.06
N LEU A 125 6.66 -9.63 7.86
CA LEU A 125 7.47 -8.47 7.50
C LEU A 125 7.13 -7.24 8.37
N GLY A 126 5.84 -6.98 8.58
CA GLY A 126 5.35 -5.88 9.41
C GLY A 126 5.84 -5.99 10.85
N HIS A 127 5.77 -7.19 11.45
CA HIS A 127 6.34 -7.42 12.79
C HIS A 127 7.84 -7.12 12.83
N LYS A 128 8.62 -7.60 11.85
CA LYS A 128 10.07 -7.32 11.79
C LYS A 128 10.38 -5.83 11.68
N VAL A 129 9.63 -5.09 10.86
CA VAL A 129 9.80 -3.64 10.73
C VAL A 129 9.47 -2.92 12.03
N MET A 130 8.39 -3.33 12.71
CA MET A 130 8.01 -2.76 14.00
C MET A 130 9.04 -3.08 15.10
N GLU A 131 9.57 -4.30 15.17
CA GLU A 131 10.63 -4.67 16.11
C GLU A 131 11.87 -3.77 15.96
N ILE A 132 12.25 -3.43 14.72
CA ILE A 132 13.37 -2.51 14.46
C ILE A 132 13.03 -1.09 14.90
N MET A 133 11.80 -0.63 14.65
CA MET A 133 11.36 0.70 15.09
C MET A 133 11.33 0.77 16.63
N ASP A 134 10.84 -0.26 17.30
CA ASP A 134 10.87 -0.38 18.77
C ASP A 134 12.31 -0.32 19.31
N GLU A 135 13.25 -1.04 18.68
CA GLU A 135 14.67 -1.00 19.06
C GLU A 135 15.28 0.39 18.89
N ASN A 136 14.94 1.11 17.81
CA ASN A 136 15.42 2.46 17.55
C ASN A 136 14.83 3.49 18.54
N LEU A 137 13.59 3.30 18.98
CA LEU A 137 12.91 4.22 19.90
C LEU A 137 13.36 4.05 21.36
N GLY A 138 14.05 2.96 21.71
CA GLY A 138 14.59 2.72 23.05
C GLY A 138 13.55 2.38 24.13
N GLU A 139 12.25 2.40 23.80
CA GLU A 139 11.13 1.94 24.63
C GLU A 139 10.04 1.29 23.73
N PRO A 140 9.28 0.28 24.23
CA PRO A 140 8.26 -0.39 23.44
C PRO A 140 7.11 0.55 23.08
N LEU A 141 6.68 0.53 21.81
CA LEU A 141 5.52 1.30 21.36
C LEU A 141 4.29 1.06 22.25
N PRO A 142 3.50 2.10 22.61
CA PRO A 142 2.23 1.90 23.29
C PRO A 142 1.30 1.04 22.43
N THR A 143 0.64 0.06 23.06
CA THR A 143 -0.28 -0.88 22.40
C THR A 143 -1.37 -0.15 21.63
N MET A 144 -1.55 -0.53 20.36
CA MET A 144 -2.51 0.03 19.41
C MET A 144 -3.97 -0.15 19.87
N PRO A 145 -4.79 0.91 19.92
CA PRO A 145 -6.23 0.80 20.13
C PRO A 145 -6.95 0.28 18.86
N PRO A 146 -8.12 -0.38 19.00
CA PRO A 146 -8.85 -0.97 17.88
C PRO A 146 -9.40 0.11 16.92
N PRO A 147 -9.27 -0.05 15.59
CA PRO A 147 -9.71 0.96 14.63
C PRO A 147 -11.21 0.85 14.33
N GLU A 148 -11.94 1.97 14.42
CA GLU A 148 -13.24 2.14 13.77
C GLU A 148 -13.29 3.37 12.83
N LYS A 149 -13.60 3.06 11.56
CA LYS A 149 -14.34 3.81 10.51
C LYS A 149 -13.68 5.05 9.87
N VAL A 150 -13.28 4.92 8.59
CA VAL A 150 -13.73 5.67 7.37
C VAL A 150 -12.70 5.56 6.20
N ASN A 151 -13.15 5.73 4.95
CA ASN A 151 -12.55 5.42 3.62
C ASN A 151 -11.77 6.60 2.92
N ALA A 152 -11.31 6.38 1.67
CA ALA A 152 -10.05 6.81 1.03
C ALA A 152 -9.92 8.22 0.32
N LEU A 153 -8.84 8.45 -0.48
CA LEU A 153 -7.73 9.36 -0.11
C LEU A 153 -7.31 10.49 -1.10
N ARG A 154 -7.57 11.74 -0.69
CA ARG A 154 -6.81 12.95 -1.08
C ARG A 154 -5.44 12.98 -0.37
N ALA A 155 -4.65 14.06 -0.48
CA ALA A 155 -3.49 14.26 0.43
C ALA A 155 -3.98 14.27 1.91
N HIS A 156 -3.15 13.85 2.87
CA HIS A 156 -3.08 12.43 3.19
C HIS A 156 -1.98 12.06 4.20
N THR A 157 -2.32 11.74 5.45
CA THR A 157 -1.48 10.96 6.37
C THR A 157 -2.26 9.74 6.84
N ASP A 158 -1.66 8.55 6.78
CA ASP A 158 -2.29 7.31 7.24
C ASP A 158 -2.62 7.38 8.74
N ALA A 159 -3.79 6.87 9.14
CA ALA A 159 -4.23 6.87 10.54
C ALA A 159 -3.70 5.69 11.38
N GLY A 160 -2.90 4.79 10.76
CA GLY A 160 -2.40 3.56 11.37
C GLY A 160 -0.96 3.64 11.89
N GLY A 161 -0.35 2.48 12.13
CA GLY A 161 1.06 2.35 12.47
C GLY A 161 1.94 2.30 11.21
N VAL A 162 2.39 1.11 10.84
CA VAL A 162 3.21 0.89 9.64
C VAL A 162 2.34 0.45 8.46
N VAL A 163 2.51 1.10 7.31
CA VAL A 163 1.87 0.72 6.04
C VAL A 163 2.90 0.08 5.12
N LEU A 164 2.61 -1.14 4.67
CA LEU A 164 3.39 -1.84 3.65
C LEU A 164 2.63 -1.81 2.33
N LEU A 165 3.18 -1.10 1.34
CA LEU A 165 2.55 -0.93 0.03
C LEU A 165 3.30 -1.76 -1.03
N PHE A 166 2.55 -2.59 -1.76
CA PHE A 166 3.02 -3.22 -2.99
C PHE A 166 2.33 -2.58 -4.19
N GLN A 167 3.05 -1.68 -4.86
CA GLN A 167 2.55 -0.93 -6.01
C GLN A 167 2.95 -1.60 -7.33
N ASP A 168 2.18 -1.31 -8.38
CA ASP A 168 2.47 -1.65 -9.76
C ASP A 168 3.85 -1.11 -10.20
N ASP A 169 4.61 -1.92 -10.93
CA ASP A 169 5.96 -1.60 -11.43
C ASP A 169 5.94 -0.91 -12.80
N GLU A 170 4.81 -0.92 -13.51
CA GLU A 170 4.64 -0.28 -14.81
C GLU A 170 3.86 1.04 -14.69
N VAL A 171 2.83 1.09 -13.84
CA VAL A 171 1.93 2.24 -13.68
C VAL A 171 2.30 3.07 -12.45
N LYS A 172 2.70 4.31 -12.71
CA LYS A 172 3.12 5.28 -11.69
C LYS A 172 1.94 6.15 -11.27
N GLY A 173 1.86 6.44 -9.97
CA GLY A 173 0.81 7.31 -9.44
C GLY A 173 1.06 7.85 -8.04
N LEU A 174 1.73 7.08 -7.18
CA LEU A 174 2.02 7.50 -5.81
C LEU A 174 2.99 8.68 -5.78
N GLN A 175 2.67 9.67 -4.95
CA GLN A 175 3.52 10.82 -4.67
C GLN A 175 3.58 11.06 -3.16
N MET A 176 4.75 11.43 -2.66
CA MET A 176 4.95 11.87 -1.28
C MET A 176 5.33 13.36 -1.24
N LEU A 177 4.93 14.07 -0.19
CA LEU A 177 5.32 15.47 0.01
C LEU A 177 6.59 15.55 0.87
N LYS A 178 7.66 16.15 0.34
CA LYS A 178 8.90 16.41 1.08
C LYS A 178 9.33 17.85 0.86
N ASP A 179 9.55 18.59 1.95
CA ASP A 179 9.98 20.00 1.94
C ASP A 179 9.12 20.91 1.05
N GLY A 180 7.80 20.63 0.98
CA GLY A 180 6.85 21.38 0.16
C GLY A 180 6.79 20.95 -1.32
N PHE A 181 7.56 19.95 -1.73
CA PHE A 181 7.57 19.43 -3.09
C PHE A 181 7.00 18.01 -3.16
N GLY A 182 6.14 17.78 -4.17
CA GLY A 182 5.66 16.44 -4.50
C GLY A 182 6.76 15.63 -5.18
N LEU A 183 7.12 14.49 -4.61
CA LEU A 183 8.08 13.54 -5.15
C LEU A 183 7.35 12.29 -5.63
N MET A 184 7.54 11.93 -6.90
CA MET A 184 6.98 10.72 -7.48
C MET A 184 7.69 9.48 -6.92
N CYS A 185 6.91 8.56 -6.38
CA CYS A 185 7.38 7.30 -5.85
C CYS A 185 7.58 6.31 -7.00
N ASN A 186 8.79 6.31 -7.57
CA ASN A 186 9.19 5.30 -8.56
C ASN A 186 9.73 4.07 -7.82
N LEU A 187 9.04 2.94 -7.99
CA LEU A 187 9.60 1.60 -7.74
C LEU A 187 10.61 1.23 -8.84
#